data_AF-A0A379E2S7-F1
#
_entry.id   AF-A0A379E2S7-F1
#
_cell.length_a   1.000
_cell.length_b   1.000
_cell.length_c   1.000
_cell.angle_alpha   90.00
_cell.angle_beta   90.00
_cell.angle_gamma   90.00
#
_symmetry.space_group_name_H-M   'P 1'
#
loop_
_entity.id
_entity.type
_entity.pdbx_description
1 polymer ?
#
loop_
_entity_poly.entity_id
_entity_poly.type
_entity_poly.pdbx_seq_one_letter_code
_entity_poly.pdbx_strand_id
1 'polypeptide(L)'
;MQDSIKSFYFASCFPADRERGCLLRHPVGISDIGNDNLKLLKTILTITGSDSTGGSGVQADIRTISALGGYAVSAVTSITVQNTLGIQAFHDLPADIVKGQIEAIINDVQPDTVKVGMIRTTETLAVVVDALLKYRPHHIIYDPVVTASNGDRLMADDVVRQIRQRLLPLCSIVILREGEAERLFDCTSLKGQGHGRVRSLILDDPMQHGLINSFSSALAVYLSQNEPMEQAIEHARKYVRTLVARKSDLSGRSSQLYNEFLEAVQKHYRTNRDVAFYADCLNVSPRYLSQVAHRISGKSPKNIIDHTLTEALACQLRTTQKTIQEIAYEHGFASQAQFSKFFRKQTGMAPSGWRKTSPGPSKGLPPAPQRPHPQPLSEWRGE
;
A
#
# COMPACT_ATOMS: atom_id res chain seq x y z
N MET A 1 -18.84 33.65 -29.19
CA MET A 1 -19.08 32.27 -29.63
C MET A 1 -18.73 31.37 -28.46
N GLN A 2 -19.69 31.27 -27.53
CA GLN A 2 -19.70 30.28 -26.46
C GLN A 2 -20.02 28.90 -27.07
N ASP A 3 -19.65 27.86 -26.32
CA ASP A 3 -20.31 26.56 -26.19
C ASP A 3 -19.49 25.30 -26.51
N SER A 4 -19.57 24.41 -25.52
CA SER A 4 -19.67 22.95 -25.60
C SER A 4 -18.40 22.11 -25.69
N ILE A 5 -17.86 21.76 -24.52
CA ILE A 5 -17.48 20.36 -24.27
C ILE A 5 -18.22 19.90 -23.01
N LYS A 6 -19.23 19.06 -23.25
CA LYS A 6 -20.15 18.49 -22.27
C LYS A 6 -19.43 17.47 -21.38
N SER A 7 -19.72 17.57 -20.09
CA SER A 7 -19.38 16.61 -19.04
C SER A 7 -19.94 15.22 -19.35
N PHE A 8 -19.09 14.20 -19.33
CA PHE A 8 -19.48 12.79 -19.31
C PHE A 8 -19.53 12.34 -17.84
N TYR A 9 -20.72 12.37 -17.24
CA TYR A 9 -20.98 11.68 -15.97
C TYR A 9 -21.48 10.26 -16.25
N PHE A 10 -20.74 9.27 -15.78
CA PHE A 10 -21.23 7.90 -15.64
C PHE A 10 -22.18 7.86 -14.42
N ALA A 11 -23.48 7.82 -14.69
CA ALA A 11 -24.49 7.44 -13.72
C ALA A 11 -24.84 5.96 -13.94
N SER A 12 -24.64 5.12 -12.94
CA SER A 12 -25.17 3.76 -12.94
C SER A 12 -25.63 3.32 -11.54
N CYS A 13 -26.96 3.33 -11.42
CA CYS A 13 -27.83 2.34 -10.77
C CYS A 13 -27.60 1.96 -9.29
N PHE A 14 -28.41 2.52 -8.39
CA PHE A 14 -28.98 1.81 -7.25
C PHE A 14 -30.49 2.13 -7.16
N PRO A 15 -31.37 1.14 -6.89
CA PRO A 15 -32.80 1.36 -6.83
C PRO A 15 -33.19 2.15 -5.57
N ALA A 16 -34.16 3.05 -5.74
CA ALA A 16 -34.66 3.92 -4.71
C ALA A 16 -35.56 3.15 -3.71
N ASP A 17 -35.02 2.80 -2.55
CA ASP A 17 -35.82 2.49 -1.37
C ASP A 17 -35.99 3.78 -0.55
N ARG A 18 -37.16 4.42 -0.70
CA ARG A 18 -37.65 5.42 0.26
C ARG A 18 -38.11 4.68 1.50
N GLU A 19 -37.78 5.25 2.66
CA GLU A 19 -38.13 4.80 4.02
C GLU A 19 -37.09 3.96 4.77
N ARG A 20 -35.98 4.61 5.14
CA ARG A 20 -35.38 4.51 6.47
C ARG A 20 -34.39 5.65 6.66
N GLY A 21 -34.54 6.42 7.74
CA GLY A 21 -33.69 7.56 8.05
C GLY A 21 -32.23 7.16 8.16
N CYS A 22 -31.43 7.52 7.16
CA CYS A 22 -29.98 7.41 7.17
C CYS A 22 -29.40 8.77 6.81
N LEU A 23 -28.83 9.46 7.80
CA LEU A 23 -28.07 10.70 7.62
C LEU A 23 -26.71 10.39 6.96
N LEU A 24 -26.73 9.94 5.70
CA LEU A 24 -25.56 10.00 4.84
C LEU A 24 -25.62 11.32 4.09
N ARG A 25 -24.97 12.35 4.65
CA ARG A 25 -24.76 13.61 3.92
C ARG A 25 -23.97 13.27 2.65
N HIS A 26 -24.50 13.67 1.49
CA HIS A 26 -23.77 13.62 0.23
C HIS A 26 -22.41 14.31 0.37
N PRO A 27 -21.36 13.84 -0.33
CA PRO A 27 -20.10 14.58 -0.40
C PRO A 27 -20.39 15.93 -1.05
N VAL A 28 -20.24 17.01 -0.28
CA VAL A 28 -20.45 18.37 -0.77
C VAL A 28 -19.33 18.66 -1.78
N GLY A 29 -19.69 19.00 -3.02
CA GLY A 29 -18.73 19.39 -4.04
C GLY A 29 -18.04 20.70 -3.65
N ILE A 30 -16.76 20.85 -4.01
CA ILE A 30 -15.95 22.05 -3.74
C ILE A 30 -16.59 23.32 -4.35
N SER A 31 -17.37 23.18 -5.42
CA SER A 31 -18.13 24.27 -6.05
C SER A 31 -19.36 24.73 -5.25
N ASP A 32 -19.82 23.92 -4.30
CA ASP A 32 -21.11 24.12 -3.62
C ASP A 32 -20.94 24.76 -2.24
N ILE A 33 -19.69 24.94 -1.79
CA ILE A 33 -19.34 25.59 -0.53
C ILE A 33 -18.99 27.05 -0.85
N GLY A 34 -19.95 27.96 -0.69
CA GLY A 34 -19.68 29.40 -0.75
C GLY A 34 -18.56 29.80 0.22
N ASN A 35 -17.78 30.83 -0.12
CA ASN A 35 -16.57 31.26 0.62
C ASN A 35 -16.83 31.53 2.12
N ASP A 36 -18.08 31.84 2.49
CA ASP A 36 -18.50 32.04 3.88
C ASP A 36 -18.71 30.73 4.68
N ASN A 37 -18.97 29.59 4.03
CA ASN A 37 -19.03 28.28 4.69
C ASN A 37 -17.64 27.67 4.91
N LEU A 38 -16.63 28.06 4.12
CA LEU A 38 -15.22 27.74 4.39
C LEU A 38 -14.74 28.36 5.71
N LYS A 39 -15.28 29.53 6.11
CA LYS A 39 -15.01 30.13 7.43
C LYS A 39 -15.57 29.33 8.62
N LEU A 40 -16.57 28.48 8.41
CA LEU A 40 -17.14 27.61 9.46
C LEU A 40 -16.38 26.31 9.63
N LEU A 41 -15.67 25.84 8.59
CA LEU A 41 -14.84 24.64 8.66
C LEU A 41 -13.45 25.01 9.17
N LYS A 42 -13.01 24.37 10.25
CA LYS A 42 -11.66 24.57 10.77
C LYS A 42 -10.64 24.02 9.78
N THR A 43 -9.81 24.92 9.26
CA THR A 43 -8.77 24.59 8.28
C THR A 43 -7.52 24.08 8.98
N ILE A 44 -7.02 22.93 8.53
CA ILE A 44 -5.88 22.24 9.13
C ILE A 44 -4.85 21.99 8.03
N LEU A 45 -3.63 22.48 8.25
CA LEU A 45 -2.51 22.23 7.36
C LEU A 45 -1.75 20.98 7.80
N THR A 46 -1.68 19.98 6.93
CA THR A 46 -0.75 18.85 7.09
C THR A 46 0.53 19.06 6.27
N ILE A 47 1.69 18.88 6.90
CA ILE A 47 3.01 18.97 6.28
C ILE A 47 3.67 17.60 6.42
N THR A 48 3.65 16.78 5.36
CA THR A 48 4.12 15.38 5.42
C THR A 48 4.39 14.81 4.03
N GLY A 49 4.85 13.56 3.97
CA GLY A 49 5.06 12.83 2.71
C GLY A 49 3.75 12.31 2.08
N SER A 50 3.80 12.06 0.78
CA SER A 50 2.75 11.42 0.00
C SER A 50 2.94 9.90 -0.03
N ASP A 51 1.95 9.16 0.45
CA ASP A 51 1.88 7.70 0.42
C ASP A 51 1.03 7.22 -0.77
N SER A 52 1.69 6.59 -1.75
CA SER A 52 1.05 6.04 -2.95
C SER A 52 -0.02 4.96 -2.67
N THR A 53 -0.07 4.39 -1.46
CA THR A 53 -1.12 3.43 -1.06
C THR A 53 -2.36 4.08 -0.48
N GLY A 54 -2.29 5.37 -0.14
CA GLY A 54 -3.34 6.08 0.59
C GLY A 54 -3.53 5.64 2.05
N GLY A 55 -2.63 4.80 2.58
CA GLY A 55 -2.71 4.26 3.94
C GLY A 55 -2.16 5.21 5.01
N SER A 56 -1.34 6.19 4.62
CA SER A 56 -0.57 7.07 5.48
C SER A 56 -0.38 8.44 4.82
N GLY A 57 0.49 9.27 5.38
CA GLY A 57 0.90 10.55 4.79
C GLY A 57 -0.25 11.51 4.54
N VAL A 58 -0.09 12.38 3.54
CA VAL A 58 -1.07 13.43 3.22
C VAL A 58 -2.45 12.83 2.87
N GLN A 59 -2.48 11.63 2.25
CA GLN A 59 -3.72 10.95 1.89
C GLN A 59 -4.52 10.52 3.12
N ALA A 60 -3.86 9.93 4.11
CA ALA A 60 -4.54 9.55 5.35
C ALA A 60 -5.00 10.79 6.13
N ASP A 61 -4.20 11.85 6.11
CA ASP A 61 -4.50 13.09 6.80
C ASP A 61 -5.73 13.77 6.23
N ILE A 62 -5.77 13.99 4.91
CA ILE A 62 -6.93 14.56 4.22
C ILE A 62 -8.17 13.70 4.49
N ARG A 63 -8.06 12.37 4.35
CA ARG A 63 -9.21 11.46 4.60
C ARG A 63 -9.73 11.60 6.03
N THR A 64 -8.85 11.59 7.03
CA THR A 64 -9.26 11.68 8.43
C THR A 64 -9.83 13.05 8.77
N ILE A 65 -9.18 14.13 8.34
CA ILE A 65 -9.62 15.50 8.58
C ILE A 65 -11.01 15.72 7.96
N SER A 66 -11.19 15.34 6.69
CA SER A 66 -12.49 15.47 6.00
C SER A 66 -13.57 14.59 6.62
N ALA A 67 -13.23 13.36 7.05
CA ALA A 67 -14.20 12.46 7.71
C ALA A 67 -14.71 13.01 9.05
N LEU A 68 -13.93 13.86 9.71
CA LEU A 68 -14.30 14.52 10.98
C LEU A 68 -14.84 15.94 10.76
N GLY A 69 -15.07 16.36 9.52
CA GLY A 69 -15.66 17.66 9.18
C GLY A 69 -14.69 18.83 9.23
N GLY A 70 -13.37 18.59 9.21
CA GLY A 70 -12.37 19.64 9.01
C GLY A 70 -12.08 19.90 7.53
N TYR A 71 -11.48 21.05 7.23
CA TYR A 71 -10.97 21.36 5.89
C TYR A 71 -9.47 21.10 5.83
N ALA A 72 -9.04 20.13 5.03
CA ALA A 72 -7.65 19.72 4.94
C ALA A 72 -6.93 20.48 3.81
N VAL A 73 -5.81 21.10 4.15
CA VAL A 73 -4.84 21.66 3.19
C VAL A 73 -3.48 21.02 3.45
N SER A 74 -2.59 21.04 2.45
CA SER A 74 -1.35 20.26 2.54
C SER A 74 -0.13 20.92 1.92
N ALA A 75 1.03 20.66 2.51
CA ALA A 75 2.34 20.83 1.88
C ALA A 75 3.08 19.49 1.86
N VAL A 76 3.44 19.00 0.67
CA VAL A 76 4.09 17.69 0.52
C VAL A 76 5.60 17.83 0.67
N THR A 77 6.20 17.04 1.56
CA THR A 77 7.65 17.03 1.83
C THR A 77 8.42 16.01 0.99
N SER A 78 7.76 14.91 0.63
CA SER A 78 8.36 13.79 -0.09
C SER A 78 7.28 12.96 -0.79
N ILE A 79 7.65 12.20 -1.82
CA ILE A 79 6.79 11.21 -2.47
C ILE A 79 7.37 9.83 -2.22
N THR A 80 6.57 8.88 -1.76
CA THR A 80 7.00 7.50 -1.59
C THR A 80 6.62 6.64 -2.80
N VAL A 81 7.59 5.90 -3.32
CA VAL A 81 7.30 4.72 -4.14
C VAL A 81 7.01 3.60 -3.16
N GLN A 82 5.74 3.38 -2.86
CA GLN A 82 5.28 2.46 -1.82
C GLN A 82 4.11 1.62 -2.32
N ASN A 83 4.03 0.38 -1.85
CA ASN A 83 2.88 -0.49 -1.98
C ASN A 83 2.61 -1.21 -0.65
N THR A 84 1.64 -2.14 -0.62
CA THR A 84 1.29 -2.89 0.61
C THR A 84 2.42 -3.78 1.13
N LEU A 85 3.52 -3.93 0.38
CA LEU A 85 4.69 -4.72 0.77
C LEU A 85 5.77 -3.87 1.45
N GLY A 86 5.64 -2.54 1.44
CA GLY A 86 6.57 -1.60 2.05
C GLY A 86 6.97 -0.45 1.11
N ILE A 87 7.94 0.34 1.54
CA ILE A 87 8.50 1.46 0.77
C ILE A 87 9.67 0.95 -0.08
N GLN A 88 9.72 1.34 -1.34
CA GLN A 88 10.77 0.99 -2.30
C GLN A 88 11.76 2.13 -2.55
N ALA A 89 11.29 3.38 -2.51
CA ALA A 89 12.10 4.57 -2.72
C ALA A 89 11.38 5.81 -2.19
N PHE A 90 12.15 6.88 -2.01
CA PHE A 90 11.67 8.22 -1.67
C PHE A 90 12.15 9.21 -2.73
N HIS A 91 11.33 10.22 -2.98
CA HIS A 91 11.74 11.42 -3.67
C HIS A 91 11.43 12.60 -2.76
N ASP A 92 12.45 13.14 -2.11
CA ASP A 92 12.32 14.31 -1.23
C ASP A 92 12.20 15.58 -2.09
N LEU A 93 11.17 16.40 -1.83
CA LEU A 93 10.96 17.62 -2.60
C LEU A 93 11.99 18.68 -2.19
N PRO A 94 12.46 19.53 -3.13
CA PRO A 94 13.32 20.66 -2.80
C PRO A 94 12.70 21.57 -1.72
N ALA A 95 13.51 22.02 -0.77
CA ALA A 95 13.02 22.78 0.39
C ALA A 95 12.34 24.11 0.01
N ASP A 96 12.77 24.75 -1.07
CA ASP A 96 12.14 25.94 -1.65
C ASP A 96 10.74 25.67 -2.20
N ILE A 97 10.51 24.48 -2.78
CA ILE A 97 9.17 24.04 -3.21
C ILE A 97 8.28 23.76 -2.00
N VAL A 98 8.80 23.14 -0.94
CA VAL A 98 8.05 22.96 0.31
C VAL A 98 7.69 24.30 0.94
N LYS A 99 8.64 25.26 0.95
CA LYS A 99 8.41 26.62 1.42
C LYS A 99 7.30 27.31 0.64
N GLY A 100 7.36 27.25 -0.69
CA GLY A 100 6.35 27.85 -1.57
C GLY A 100 4.95 27.27 -1.33
N GLN A 101 4.83 25.95 -1.13
CA GLN A 101 3.56 25.32 -0.76
C GLN A 101 3.01 25.85 0.58
N ILE A 102 3.87 25.91 1.62
CA ILE A 102 3.47 26.39 2.94
C ILE A 102 3.04 27.86 2.88
N GLU A 103 3.83 28.72 2.23
CA GLU A 103 3.52 30.15 2.11
C GLU A 103 2.24 30.39 1.31
N ALA A 104 2.02 29.65 0.22
CA ALA A 104 0.79 29.76 -0.57
C ALA A 104 -0.46 29.46 0.27
N ILE A 105 -0.44 28.37 1.05
CA ILE A 105 -1.58 27.96 1.88
C ILE A 105 -1.77 28.91 3.06
N ILE A 106 -0.70 29.25 3.80
CA ILE A 106 -0.84 30.09 4.99
C ILE A 106 -1.31 31.49 4.62
N ASN A 107 -0.83 32.07 3.51
CA ASN A 107 -1.24 33.41 3.09
C ASN A 107 -2.71 33.47 2.63
N ASP A 108 -3.26 32.36 2.13
CA ASP A 108 -4.63 32.29 1.59
C ASP A 108 -5.67 31.90 2.65
N VAL A 109 -5.46 30.78 3.36
CA VAL A 109 -6.48 30.18 4.25
C VAL A 109 -6.16 30.25 5.74
N GLN A 110 -4.96 30.74 6.12
CA GLN A 110 -4.53 30.99 7.50
C GLN A 110 -4.93 29.87 8.50
N PRO A 111 -4.41 28.64 8.32
CA PRO A 111 -4.71 27.52 9.20
C PRO A 111 -4.17 27.78 10.62
N ASP A 112 -5.04 27.63 11.62
CA ASP A 112 -4.67 27.82 13.04
C ASP A 112 -4.12 26.52 13.68
N THR A 113 -4.34 25.38 13.01
CA THR A 113 -3.79 24.09 13.41
C THR A 113 -2.90 23.53 12.30
N VAL A 114 -1.68 23.16 12.67
CA VAL A 114 -0.71 22.51 11.78
C VAL A 114 -0.35 21.13 12.33
N LYS A 115 -0.47 20.12 11.48
CA LYS A 115 0.09 18.79 11.70
C LYS A 115 1.38 18.67 10.90
N VAL A 116 2.45 18.27 11.55
CA VAL A 116 3.74 17.94 10.91
C VAL A 116 3.96 16.43 11.02
N GLY A 117 4.22 15.77 9.90
CA GLY A 117 4.50 14.35 9.83
C GLY A 117 5.98 14.08 9.49
N MET A 118 6.21 13.26 8.46
CA MET A 118 7.56 12.85 8.07
C MET A 118 8.37 14.00 7.45
N ILE A 119 9.54 14.29 8.05
CA ILE A 119 10.56 15.20 7.53
C ILE A 119 11.89 14.43 7.42
N ARG A 120 12.46 14.36 6.22
CA ARG A 120 13.64 13.51 5.94
C ARG A 120 14.96 14.26 5.82
N THR A 121 14.93 15.59 5.70
CA THR A 121 16.12 16.42 5.44
C THR A 121 16.15 17.64 6.36
N THR A 122 17.36 18.14 6.64
CA THR A 122 17.54 19.30 7.53
C THR A 122 17.09 20.59 6.88
N GLU A 123 17.16 20.68 5.55
CA GLU A 123 16.75 21.83 4.75
C GLU A 123 15.23 22.00 4.80
N THR A 124 14.49 20.92 4.60
CA THR A 124 13.02 20.92 4.70
C THR A 124 12.58 21.23 6.13
N LEU A 125 13.28 20.66 7.13
CA LEU A 125 13.03 20.98 8.53
C LEU A 125 13.20 22.47 8.84
N ALA A 126 14.28 23.09 8.32
CA ALA A 126 14.54 24.50 8.52
C ALA A 126 13.40 25.37 7.99
N VAL A 127 12.93 25.10 6.78
CA VAL A 127 11.78 25.79 6.17
C VAL A 127 10.51 25.64 7.00
N VAL A 128 10.21 24.43 7.49
CA VAL A 128 9.02 24.19 8.33
C VAL A 128 9.13 24.97 9.64
N VAL A 129 10.28 24.91 10.32
CA VAL A 129 10.52 25.65 11.57
C VAL A 129 10.38 27.15 11.37
N ASP A 130 10.97 27.69 10.30
CA ASP A 130 10.93 29.13 10.01
C ASP A 130 9.49 29.60 9.76
N ALA A 131 8.68 28.80 9.05
CA ALA A 131 7.26 29.07 8.86
C ALA A 131 6.48 29.04 10.19
N LEU A 132 6.68 28.02 11.03
CA LEU A 132 6.00 27.89 12.32
C LEU A 132 6.34 29.06 13.27
N LEU A 133 7.60 29.52 13.28
CA LEU A 133 8.04 30.67 14.07
C LEU A 133 7.45 32.00 13.58
N LYS A 134 7.34 32.15 12.26
CA LYS A 134 6.82 33.36 11.59
C LYS A 134 5.31 33.50 11.78
N TYR A 135 4.56 32.43 11.53
CA TYR A 135 3.09 32.46 11.46
C TYR A 135 2.39 32.05 12.77
N ARG A 136 3.08 31.34 13.66
CA ARG A 136 2.63 31.01 15.03
C ARG A 136 1.20 30.43 15.11
N PRO A 137 0.92 29.30 14.43
CA PRO A 137 -0.36 28.63 14.58
C PRO A 137 -0.60 28.25 16.07
N HIS A 138 -1.86 28.26 16.52
CA HIS A 138 -2.20 27.95 17.91
C HIS A 138 -1.87 26.50 18.28
N HIS A 139 -2.03 25.57 17.34
CA HIS A 139 -1.76 24.15 17.57
C HIS A 139 -0.75 23.58 16.58
N ILE A 140 0.33 23.00 17.11
CA ILE A 140 1.35 22.28 16.34
C ILE A 140 1.40 20.83 16.85
N ILE A 141 0.86 19.91 16.04
CA ILE A 141 0.88 18.47 16.31
C ILE A 141 2.04 17.88 15.52
N TYR A 142 2.96 17.20 16.19
CA TYR A 142 4.06 16.50 15.53
C TYR A 142 3.91 14.98 15.65
N ASP A 143 3.87 14.31 14.51
CA ASP A 143 3.82 12.86 14.36
C ASP A 143 5.11 12.37 13.67
N PRO A 144 6.22 12.26 14.42
CA PRO A 144 7.51 11.84 13.90
C PRO A 144 7.43 10.42 13.31
N VAL A 145 7.52 10.33 11.99
CA VAL A 145 7.69 9.03 11.31
C VAL A 145 9.16 8.64 11.32
N VAL A 146 9.68 8.20 12.46
CA VAL A 146 11.12 7.88 12.64
C VAL A 146 11.46 6.53 12.03
N THR A 147 10.54 5.56 12.11
CA THR A 147 10.74 4.20 11.63
C THR A 147 9.64 3.79 10.64
N ALA A 148 10.05 3.16 9.53
CA ALA A 148 9.13 2.52 8.61
C ALA A 148 8.49 1.29 9.24
N SER A 149 7.37 0.82 8.69
CA SER A 149 6.64 -0.33 9.24
C SER A 149 7.39 -1.66 9.14
N ASN A 150 8.45 -1.72 8.35
CA ASN A 150 9.39 -2.84 8.26
C ASN A 150 10.62 -2.69 9.18
N GLY A 151 10.70 -1.62 9.98
CA GLY A 151 11.82 -1.35 10.89
C GLY A 151 12.92 -0.46 10.33
N ASP A 152 12.86 -0.08 9.04
CA ASP A 152 13.91 0.73 8.42
C ASP A 152 13.95 2.15 9.00
N ARG A 153 15.17 2.68 9.18
CA ARG A 153 15.38 4.07 9.60
C ARG A 153 14.97 5.01 8.48
N LEU A 154 14.11 5.98 8.79
CA LEU A 154 13.61 6.95 7.82
C LEU A 154 14.29 8.33 7.91
N MET A 155 14.99 8.60 9.01
CA MET A 155 15.67 9.87 9.27
C MET A 155 17.14 9.64 9.61
N ALA A 156 17.99 10.53 9.12
CA ALA A 156 19.39 10.59 9.52
C ALA A 156 19.55 11.24 10.91
N ASP A 157 20.64 10.93 11.61
CA ASP A 157 20.84 11.34 13.01
C ASP A 157 20.97 12.87 13.18
N ASP A 158 21.44 13.57 12.15
CA ASP A 158 21.49 15.03 12.08
C ASP A 158 20.09 15.66 12.03
N VAL A 159 19.17 15.07 11.26
CA VAL A 159 17.76 15.47 11.21
C VAL A 159 17.10 15.30 12.57
N VAL A 160 17.32 14.16 13.23
CA VAL A 160 16.80 13.89 14.58
C VAL A 160 17.30 14.94 15.58
N ARG A 161 18.61 15.26 15.52
CA ARG A 161 19.21 16.30 16.37
C ARG A 161 18.57 17.67 16.15
N GLN A 162 18.36 18.06 14.89
CA GLN A 162 17.73 19.33 14.54
C GLN A 162 16.26 19.38 14.96
N ILE A 163 15.50 18.28 14.82
CA ILE A 163 14.11 18.19 15.29
C ILE A 163 14.07 18.48 16.79
N ARG A 164 14.96 17.83 17.56
CA ARG A 164 15.04 18.00 19.01
C ARG A 164 15.31 19.44 19.42
N GLN A 165 16.24 20.10 18.73
CA GLN A 165 16.67 21.46 19.05
C GLN A 165 15.70 22.54 18.57
N ARG A 166 15.03 22.34 17.44
CA ARG A 166 14.32 23.42 16.73
C ARG A 166 12.81 23.20 16.59
N LEU A 167 12.35 21.96 16.40
CA LEU A 167 10.93 21.68 16.16
C LEU A 167 10.19 21.33 17.44
N LEU A 168 10.72 20.41 18.26
CA LEU A 168 10.05 19.97 19.50
C LEU A 168 9.64 21.14 20.41
N PRO A 169 10.46 22.20 20.62
CA PRO A 169 10.07 23.33 21.47
C PRO A 169 8.84 24.11 20.99
N LEU A 170 8.45 23.95 19.72
CA LEU A 170 7.29 24.60 19.11
C LEU A 170 6.03 23.74 19.20
N CYS A 171 6.16 22.44 19.43
CA CYS A 171 5.03 21.51 19.37
C CYS A 171 4.12 21.65 20.59
N SER A 172 2.81 21.74 20.34
CA SER A 172 1.77 21.61 21.38
C SER A 172 1.71 20.18 21.89
N ILE A 173 1.89 19.20 21.01
CA ILE A 173 1.94 17.77 21.34
C ILE A 173 2.77 16.99 20.32
N VAL A 174 3.51 16.00 20.82
CA VAL A 174 4.30 15.05 20.02
C VAL A 174 3.73 13.66 20.20
N ILE A 175 3.46 12.94 19.11
CA ILE A 175 2.87 11.60 19.14
C ILE A 175 3.94 10.58 18.78
N LEU A 176 4.19 9.63 19.67
CA LEU A 176 5.28 8.67 19.55
C LEU A 176 4.75 7.24 19.54
N ARG A 177 5.45 6.37 18.80
CA ARG A 177 5.35 4.92 18.98
C ARG A 177 6.22 4.45 20.13
N GLU A 178 5.83 3.31 20.70
CA GLU A 178 6.70 2.55 21.59
C GLU A 178 8.05 2.26 20.90
N GLY A 179 9.15 2.57 21.58
CA GLY A 179 10.52 2.47 21.03
C GLY A 179 11.01 3.67 20.20
N GLU A 180 10.16 4.62 19.79
CA GLU A 180 10.61 5.86 19.12
C GLU A 180 11.00 6.98 20.12
N ALA A 181 10.49 6.88 21.35
CA ALA A 181 10.79 7.78 22.46
C ALA A 181 12.30 7.96 22.72
N GLU A 182 13.02 6.86 22.87
CA GLU A 182 14.46 6.87 23.16
C GLU A 182 15.26 7.58 22.07
N ARG A 183 14.86 7.41 20.81
CA ARG A 183 15.56 8.00 19.67
C ARG A 183 15.35 9.51 19.59
N LEU A 184 14.13 9.96 19.83
CA LEU A 184 13.79 11.37 19.67
C LEU A 184 14.20 12.20 20.90
N PHE A 185 14.15 11.61 22.10
CA PHE A 185 14.38 12.31 23.37
C PHE A 185 15.67 11.91 24.13
N ASP A 186 16.45 10.93 23.65
CA ASP A 186 17.63 10.37 24.34
C ASP A 186 17.32 9.85 25.77
N CYS A 187 16.10 9.39 26.05
CA CYS A 187 15.72 8.87 27.38
C CYS A 187 14.79 7.64 27.31
N THR A 188 15.03 6.68 28.21
CA THR A 188 14.35 5.37 28.35
C THR A 188 13.04 5.41 29.17
N SER A 189 12.64 6.58 29.70
CA SER A 189 11.46 6.69 30.56
C SER A 189 10.61 7.91 30.23
N LEU A 190 9.57 7.70 29.41
CA LEU A 190 8.52 8.68 29.10
C LEU A 190 7.13 8.18 29.55
N LYS A 191 7.07 7.35 30.60
CA LYS A 191 5.79 6.99 31.23
C LYS A 191 5.24 8.19 32.00
N GLY A 192 4.51 9.05 31.30
CA GLY A 192 3.47 9.92 31.87
C GLY A 192 3.90 11.27 32.45
N GLN A 193 5.14 11.72 32.32
CA GLN A 193 5.57 13.07 32.72
C GLN A 193 6.57 13.61 31.70
N GLY A 194 6.27 14.78 31.12
CA GLY A 194 6.99 15.36 29.98
C GLY A 194 8.46 15.66 30.26
N HIS A 195 9.29 15.50 29.23
CA HIS A 195 10.66 16.02 29.21
C HIS A 195 10.64 17.45 28.68
N GLY A 196 10.96 18.42 29.54
CA GLY A 196 10.87 19.83 29.20
C GLY A 196 9.43 20.27 28.91
N ARG A 197 9.25 21.50 28.45
CA ARG A 197 7.94 22.15 28.21
C ARG A 197 7.02 21.45 27.18
N VAL A 198 7.44 20.34 26.58
CA VAL A 198 6.79 19.69 25.43
C VAL A 198 5.94 18.51 25.89
N ARG A 199 4.65 18.51 25.54
CA ARG A 199 3.76 17.38 25.82
C ARG A 199 4.01 16.25 24.81
N SER A 200 4.23 15.03 25.29
CA SER A 200 4.38 13.84 24.45
C SER A 200 3.33 12.79 24.81
N LEU A 201 2.78 12.12 23.80
CA LEU A 201 1.86 11.00 23.94
C LEU A 201 2.50 9.76 23.31
N ILE A 202 2.67 8.72 24.11
CA ILE A 202 3.08 7.39 23.62
C ILE A 202 1.82 6.56 23.40
N LEU A 203 1.73 5.92 22.25
CA LEU A 203 0.66 4.97 21.93
C LEU A 203 1.23 3.54 22.11
N ASP A 204 0.79 2.87 23.18
CA ASP A 204 1.23 1.52 23.58
C ASP A 204 0.52 0.37 22.82
N ASP A 205 -0.44 0.70 21.97
CA ASP A 205 -1.20 -0.30 21.22
C ASP A 205 -0.42 -0.64 19.93
N PRO A 206 -0.25 -1.92 19.56
CA PRO A 206 0.31 -2.36 18.27
C PRO A 206 -0.61 -1.97 17.11
N MET A 207 -0.78 -0.66 16.93
CA MET A 207 -1.60 -0.03 15.94
C MET A 207 -0.97 -0.28 14.57
N GLN A 208 -1.70 -1.04 13.74
CA GLN A 208 -1.38 -1.27 12.33
C GLN A 208 -1.06 0.03 11.56
N HIS A 209 -0.30 -0.13 10.46
CA HIS A 209 0.07 0.93 9.53
C HIS A 209 -1.09 1.90 9.24
N GLY A 210 -0.86 3.19 9.48
CA GLY A 210 -1.80 4.30 9.21
C GLY A 210 -2.66 4.76 10.39
N LEU A 211 -2.82 3.97 11.44
CA LEU A 211 -3.70 4.32 12.57
C LEU A 211 -3.16 5.46 13.42
N ILE A 212 -1.84 5.58 13.57
CA ILE A 212 -1.21 6.71 14.26
C ILE A 212 -1.38 8.00 13.46
N ASN A 213 -1.28 7.92 12.13
CA ASN A 213 -1.57 9.08 11.28
C ASN A 213 -3.03 9.51 11.38
N SER A 214 -3.96 8.56 11.39
CA SER A 214 -5.37 8.86 11.65
C SER A 214 -5.60 9.38 13.07
N PHE A 215 -4.84 8.91 14.07
CA PHE A 215 -4.92 9.44 15.44
C PHE A 215 -4.48 10.91 15.48
N SER A 216 -3.29 11.22 14.96
CA SER A 216 -2.70 12.57 14.97
C SER A 216 -3.53 13.56 14.17
N SER A 217 -4.10 13.13 13.04
CA SER A 217 -5.02 13.93 12.23
C SER A 217 -6.37 14.15 12.92
N ALA A 218 -6.93 13.14 13.59
CA ALA A 218 -8.15 13.30 14.37
C ALA A 218 -7.92 14.27 15.55
N LEU A 219 -6.79 14.15 16.23
CA LEU A 219 -6.41 15.06 17.31
C LEU A 219 -6.30 16.51 16.82
N ALA A 220 -5.70 16.73 15.65
CA ALA A 220 -5.63 18.05 15.05
C ALA A 220 -7.02 18.65 14.79
N VAL A 221 -8.00 17.83 14.37
CA VAL A 221 -9.39 18.27 14.19
C VAL A 221 -10.01 18.69 15.52
N TYR A 222 -9.97 17.85 16.54
CA TYR A 222 -10.57 18.16 17.83
C TYR A 222 -9.91 19.38 18.51
N LEU A 223 -8.59 19.52 18.41
CA LEU A 223 -7.90 20.72 18.89
C LEU A 223 -8.31 21.98 18.12
N SER A 224 -8.49 21.89 16.79
CA SER A 224 -8.96 23.03 15.99
C SER A 224 -10.37 23.50 16.37
N GLN A 225 -11.16 22.64 17.02
CA GLN A 225 -12.50 22.92 17.54
C GLN A 225 -12.46 23.53 18.96
N ASN A 226 -11.26 23.86 19.47
CA ASN A 226 -11.01 24.35 20.82
C ASN A 226 -11.39 23.33 21.92
N GLU A 227 -11.40 22.03 21.61
CA GLU A 227 -11.57 21.03 22.65
C GLU A 227 -10.36 21.03 23.60
N PRO A 228 -10.56 20.86 24.92
CA PRO A 228 -9.47 20.63 25.85
C PRO A 228 -8.62 19.44 25.42
N MET A 229 -7.30 19.52 25.60
CA MET A 229 -6.32 18.52 25.13
C MET A 229 -6.71 17.09 25.55
N GLU A 230 -7.11 16.90 26.80
CA GLU A 230 -7.48 15.59 27.35
C GLU A 230 -8.73 15.02 26.65
N GLN A 231 -9.72 15.86 26.35
CA GLN A 231 -10.93 15.46 25.63
C GLN A 231 -10.62 15.15 24.16
N ALA A 232 -9.82 16.00 23.52
CA ALA A 232 -9.39 15.81 22.14
C ALA A 232 -8.62 14.48 21.96
N ILE A 233 -7.76 14.11 22.92
CA ILE A 233 -7.06 12.82 22.93
C ILE A 233 -8.06 11.66 23.05
N GLU A 234 -9.03 11.72 23.96
CA GLU A 234 -10.01 10.64 24.14
C GLU A 234 -10.91 10.48 22.90
N HIS A 235 -11.36 11.58 22.30
CA HIS A 235 -12.13 11.55 21.07
C HIS A 235 -11.32 10.98 19.90
N ALA A 236 -10.04 11.36 19.76
CA ALA A 236 -9.15 10.79 18.75
C ALA A 236 -8.95 9.28 18.96
N ARG A 237 -8.78 8.82 20.21
CA ARG A 237 -8.70 7.38 20.55
C ARG A 237 -9.98 6.65 20.15
N LYS A 238 -11.14 7.21 20.49
CA LYS A 238 -12.44 6.66 20.14
C LYS A 238 -12.61 6.52 18.63
N TYR A 239 -12.24 7.54 17.86
CA TYR A 239 -12.30 7.51 16.39
C TYR A 239 -11.46 6.36 15.82
N VAL A 240 -10.19 6.23 16.25
CA VAL A 240 -9.29 5.19 15.74
C VAL A 240 -9.77 3.78 16.09
N ARG A 241 -10.33 3.55 17.28
CA ARG A 241 -10.94 2.26 17.65
C ARG A 241 -12.05 1.84 16.67
N THR A 242 -12.84 2.79 16.16
CA THR A 242 -13.88 2.48 15.16
C THR A 242 -13.32 2.07 13.80
N LEU A 243 -12.13 2.55 13.43
CA LEU A 243 -11.46 2.18 12.18
C LEU A 243 -10.89 0.76 12.25
N VAL A 244 -10.31 0.37 13.39
CA VAL A 244 -9.77 -0.98 13.60
C VAL A 244 -10.84 -2.05 13.39
N ALA A 245 -12.03 -1.84 13.97
CA ALA A 245 -13.15 -2.77 13.84
C ALA A 245 -13.63 -2.99 12.40
N ARG A 246 -13.31 -2.07 11.47
CA ARG A 246 -13.68 -2.19 10.04
C ARG A 246 -12.59 -2.84 9.18
N LYS A 247 -11.34 -2.85 9.64
CA LYS A 247 -10.17 -3.28 8.84
C LYS A 247 -9.85 -4.78 8.98
N SER A 248 -10.37 -5.44 10.00
CA SER A 248 -10.18 -6.88 10.27
C SER A 248 -10.67 -7.80 9.15
N ASP A 249 -11.54 -7.32 8.26
CA ASP A 249 -12.28 -8.17 7.33
C ASP A 249 -11.63 -8.30 5.93
N LEU A 250 -10.48 -7.64 5.70
CA LEU A 250 -9.84 -7.59 4.37
C LEU A 250 -8.55 -8.43 4.33
N SER A 251 -8.69 -9.74 4.10
CA SER A 251 -7.55 -10.60 3.72
C SER A 251 -7.03 -10.16 2.33
N GLY A 252 -5.74 -9.82 2.24
CA GLY A 252 -5.23 -8.82 1.31
C GLY A 252 -5.02 -9.22 -0.16
N ARG A 253 -5.11 -8.21 -1.04
CA ARG A 253 -4.86 -8.25 -2.50
C ARG A 253 -3.61 -9.03 -2.94
N SER A 254 -2.56 -9.06 -2.12
CA SER A 254 -1.32 -9.78 -2.46
C SER A 254 -1.52 -11.30 -2.54
N SER A 255 -2.33 -11.88 -1.66
CA SER A 255 -2.64 -13.31 -1.67
C SER A 255 -3.53 -13.67 -2.86
N GLN A 256 -4.52 -12.83 -3.16
CA GLN A 256 -5.36 -12.98 -4.36
C GLN A 256 -4.51 -12.96 -5.63
N LEU A 257 -3.65 -11.95 -5.78
CA LEU A 257 -2.79 -11.81 -6.96
C LEU A 257 -1.81 -12.98 -7.13
N TYR A 258 -1.30 -13.53 -6.02
CA TYR A 258 -0.43 -14.71 -6.09
C TYR A 258 -1.17 -15.95 -6.59
N ASN A 259 -2.41 -16.16 -6.16
CA ASN A 259 -3.22 -17.27 -6.66
C ASN A 259 -3.56 -17.09 -8.14
N GLU A 260 -3.97 -15.89 -8.55
CA GLU A 260 -4.21 -15.54 -9.98
C GLU A 260 -2.94 -15.76 -10.81
N PHE A 261 -1.76 -15.44 -10.27
CA PHE A 261 -0.48 -15.74 -10.92
C PHE A 261 -0.26 -17.24 -11.11
N LEU A 262 -0.48 -18.06 -10.08
CA LEU A 262 -0.32 -19.51 -10.21
C LEU A 262 -1.28 -20.10 -11.26
N GLU A 263 -2.51 -19.63 -11.31
CA GLU A 263 -3.49 -20.02 -12.33
C GLU A 263 -3.03 -19.63 -13.74
N ALA A 264 -2.56 -18.39 -13.91
CA ALA A 264 -2.00 -17.92 -15.18
C ALA A 264 -0.79 -18.77 -15.61
N VAL A 265 0.10 -19.12 -14.69
CA VAL A 265 1.24 -20.02 -14.95
C VAL A 265 0.74 -21.37 -15.45
N GLN A 266 -0.21 -22.02 -14.77
CA GLN A 266 -0.77 -23.30 -15.20
C GLN A 266 -1.38 -23.24 -16.62
N LYS A 267 -1.98 -22.11 -16.99
CA LYS A 267 -2.58 -21.90 -18.31
C LYS A 267 -1.54 -21.66 -19.41
N HIS A 268 -0.44 -20.97 -19.11
CA HIS A 268 0.45 -20.42 -20.14
C HIS A 268 1.91 -20.90 -20.10
N TYR A 269 2.33 -21.72 -19.12
CA TYR A 269 3.74 -22.14 -18.96
C TYR A 269 4.34 -22.85 -20.19
N ARG A 270 3.50 -23.42 -21.06
CA ARG A 270 3.91 -24.08 -22.31
C ARG A 270 4.26 -23.10 -23.43
N THR A 271 3.61 -21.94 -23.45
CA THR A 271 3.69 -20.98 -24.56
C THR A 271 4.47 -19.73 -24.21
N ASN A 272 4.51 -19.33 -22.94
CA ASN A 272 5.28 -18.16 -22.50
C ASN A 272 6.09 -18.46 -21.23
N ARG A 273 7.28 -17.86 -21.14
CA ARG A 273 8.23 -18.04 -20.04
C ARG A 273 8.77 -16.72 -19.49
N ASP A 274 8.33 -15.61 -20.06
CA ASP A 274 8.72 -14.28 -19.65
C ASP A 274 7.84 -13.84 -18.48
N VAL A 275 8.47 -13.33 -17.42
CA VAL A 275 7.76 -12.79 -16.26
C VAL A 275 6.91 -11.59 -16.66
N ALA A 276 7.35 -10.80 -17.65
CA ALA A 276 6.61 -9.65 -18.15
C ALA A 276 5.22 -10.02 -18.67
N PHE A 277 5.12 -11.09 -19.47
CA PHE A 277 3.84 -11.58 -19.96
C PHE A 277 2.83 -11.89 -18.85
N TYR A 278 3.28 -12.58 -17.78
CA TYR A 278 2.40 -12.88 -16.65
C TYR A 278 2.03 -11.64 -15.85
N ALA A 279 2.96 -10.69 -15.71
CA ALA A 279 2.69 -9.43 -15.05
C ALA A 279 1.64 -8.61 -15.82
N ASP A 280 1.74 -8.58 -17.15
CA ASP A 280 0.77 -7.92 -18.03
C ASP A 280 -0.61 -8.57 -17.95
N CYS A 281 -0.69 -9.91 -17.95
CA CYS A 281 -1.95 -10.64 -17.75
C CYS A 281 -2.66 -10.31 -16.43
N LEU A 282 -1.88 -9.98 -15.39
CA LEU A 282 -2.37 -9.64 -14.06
C LEU A 282 -2.48 -8.13 -13.85
N ASN A 283 -2.20 -7.33 -14.88
CA ASN A 283 -2.19 -5.87 -14.87
C ASN A 283 -1.33 -5.28 -13.72
N VAL A 284 -0.12 -5.83 -13.56
CA VAL A 284 0.87 -5.36 -12.58
C VAL A 284 2.25 -5.28 -13.18
N SER A 285 3.15 -4.52 -12.55
CA SER A 285 4.55 -4.50 -13.00
C SER A 285 5.27 -5.81 -12.68
N PRO A 286 6.28 -6.21 -13.49
CA PRO A 286 7.11 -7.39 -13.21
C PRO A 286 7.82 -7.30 -11.86
N ARG A 287 8.19 -6.06 -11.46
CA ARG A 287 8.77 -5.78 -10.14
C ARG A 287 7.81 -6.12 -9.02
N TYR A 288 6.55 -5.70 -9.10
CA TYR A 288 5.55 -5.96 -8.07
C TYR A 288 5.23 -7.46 -7.97
N LEU A 289 5.00 -8.13 -9.10
CA LEU A 289 4.79 -9.58 -9.14
C LEU A 289 5.94 -10.35 -8.47
N SER A 290 7.18 -9.90 -8.70
CA SER A 290 8.36 -10.50 -8.07
C SER A 290 8.37 -10.35 -6.55
N GLN A 291 7.98 -9.19 -6.04
CA GLN A 291 7.87 -8.94 -4.60
C GLN A 291 6.79 -9.82 -3.95
N VAL A 292 5.60 -9.92 -4.58
CA VAL A 292 4.50 -10.76 -4.10
C VAL A 292 4.92 -12.24 -4.05
N ALA A 293 5.52 -12.74 -5.13
CA ALA A 293 5.99 -14.13 -5.21
C ALA A 293 7.06 -14.44 -4.16
N HIS A 294 8.05 -13.55 -3.96
CA HIS A 294 9.07 -13.73 -2.92
C HIS A 294 8.47 -13.75 -1.52
N ARG A 295 7.56 -12.81 -1.23
CA ARG A 295 6.97 -12.70 0.11
C ARG A 295 6.16 -13.93 0.49
N ILE A 296 5.41 -14.49 -0.45
CA ILE A 296 4.50 -15.61 -0.17
C ILE A 296 5.21 -16.96 -0.27
N SER A 297 6.10 -17.12 -1.25
CA SER A 297 6.68 -18.45 -1.58
C SER A 297 8.19 -18.56 -1.37
N GLY A 298 8.89 -17.45 -1.11
CA GLY A 298 10.35 -17.40 -1.06
C GLY A 298 11.03 -17.55 -2.42
N LYS A 299 10.28 -17.62 -3.54
CA LYS A 299 10.79 -17.88 -4.89
C LYS A 299 10.52 -16.71 -5.84
N SER A 300 11.35 -16.57 -6.88
CA SER A 300 11.08 -15.62 -7.96
C SER A 300 9.96 -16.14 -8.88
N PRO A 301 9.19 -15.26 -9.54
CA PRO A 301 8.20 -15.68 -10.54
C PRO A 301 8.82 -16.56 -11.63
N LYS A 302 10.05 -16.22 -12.06
CA LYS A 302 10.80 -16.99 -13.04
C LYS A 302 11.08 -18.41 -12.57
N ASN A 303 11.49 -18.58 -11.31
CA ASN A 303 11.73 -19.90 -10.73
C ASN A 303 10.43 -20.73 -10.67
N ILE A 304 9.31 -20.11 -10.30
CA ILE A 304 8.00 -20.77 -10.25
C ILE A 304 7.60 -21.27 -11.65
N ILE A 305 7.67 -20.39 -12.67
CA ILE A 305 7.38 -20.75 -14.07
C ILE A 305 8.27 -21.89 -14.56
N ASP A 306 9.59 -21.76 -14.36
CA ASP A 306 10.55 -22.75 -14.83
C ASP A 306 10.41 -24.08 -14.09
N HIS A 307 10.03 -24.06 -12.81
CA HIS A 307 9.75 -25.27 -12.02
C HIS A 307 8.50 -25.99 -12.54
N THR A 308 7.38 -25.28 -12.72
CA THR A 308 6.14 -25.86 -13.27
C THR A 308 6.37 -26.47 -14.65
N LEU A 309 7.11 -25.78 -15.53
CA LEU A 309 7.48 -26.33 -16.83
C LEU A 309 8.35 -27.59 -16.69
N THR A 310 9.31 -27.59 -15.77
CA THR A 310 10.18 -28.74 -15.52
C THR A 310 9.39 -29.95 -15.02
N GLU A 311 8.43 -29.76 -14.12
CA GLU A 311 7.56 -30.83 -13.63
C GLU A 311 6.71 -31.44 -14.75
N ALA A 312 6.15 -30.60 -15.63
CA ALA A 312 5.40 -31.05 -16.80
C ALA A 312 6.27 -31.87 -17.77
N LEU A 313 7.49 -31.39 -18.07
CA LEU A 313 8.47 -32.08 -18.91
C LEU A 313 8.92 -33.40 -18.29
N ALA A 314 9.22 -33.41 -16.98
CA ALA A 314 9.61 -34.61 -16.24
C ALA A 314 8.50 -35.66 -16.23
N CYS A 315 7.24 -35.24 -16.16
CA CYS A 315 6.09 -36.11 -16.31
C CYS A 315 6.05 -36.74 -17.70
N GLN A 316 6.09 -35.94 -18.78
CA GLN A 316 6.06 -36.46 -20.15
C GLN A 316 7.23 -37.38 -20.49
N LEU A 317 8.43 -37.09 -19.97
CA LEU A 317 9.60 -37.95 -20.16
C LEU A 317 9.40 -39.36 -19.58
N ARG A 318 8.58 -39.49 -18.54
CA ARG A 318 8.26 -40.76 -17.88
C ARG A 318 7.02 -41.45 -18.45
N THR A 319 6.01 -40.68 -18.84
CA THR A 319 4.68 -41.23 -19.17
C THR A 319 4.46 -41.44 -20.67
N THR A 320 5.31 -40.87 -21.53
CA THR A 320 5.15 -40.93 -22.99
C THR A 320 6.33 -41.59 -23.69
N GLN A 321 6.08 -42.14 -24.88
CA GLN A 321 7.11 -42.70 -25.76
C GLN A 321 7.72 -41.66 -26.72
N LYS A 322 7.33 -40.39 -26.60
CA LYS A 322 7.82 -39.32 -27.47
C LYS A 322 9.34 -39.19 -27.36
N THR A 323 9.99 -38.86 -28.47
CA THR A 323 11.42 -38.54 -28.49
C THR A 323 11.68 -37.28 -27.67
N ILE A 324 12.93 -37.11 -27.21
CA ILE A 324 13.36 -35.91 -26.46
C ILE A 324 13.18 -34.66 -27.34
N GLN A 325 13.35 -34.80 -28.65
CA GLN A 325 13.16 -33.74 -29.64
C GLN A 325 11.68 -33.33 -29.77
N GLU A 326 10.75 -34.28 -29.88
CA GLU A 326 9.31 -33.99 -29.97
C GLU A 326 8.81 -33.28 -28.70
N ILE A 327 9.22 -33.76 -27.51
CA ILE A 327 8.87 -33.13 -26.23
C ILE A 327 9.41 -31.70 -26.17
N ALA A 328 10.63 -31.47 -26.66
CA ALA A 328 11.23 -30.13 -26.70
C ALA A 328 10.39 -29.17 -27.56
N TYR A 329 10.02 -29.55 -28.78
CA TYR A 329 9.25 -28.68 -29.66
C TYR A 329 7.83 -28.42 -29.17
N GLU A 330 7.14 -29.43 -28.64
CA GLU A 330 5.80 -29.26 -28.07
C GLU A 330 5.74 -28.27 -26.91
N HIS A 331 6.86 -28.06 -26.21
CA HIS A 331 6.97 -27.12 -25.09
C HIS A 331 7.68 -25.83 -25.48
N GLY A 332 7.81 -25.54 -26.77
CA GLY A 332 8.31 -24.27 -27.29
C GLY A 332 9.82 -24.08 -27.18
N PHE A 333 10.62 -25.16 -27.09
CA PHE A 333 12.07 -25.03 -27.24
C PHE A 333 12.46 -25.00 -28.73
N ALA A 334 13.37 -24.11 -29.12
CA ALA A 334 13.83 -24.01 -30.51
C ALA A 334 14.75 -25.17 -30.94
N SER A 335 15.27 -25.96 -29.98
CA SER A 335 16.03 -27.18 -30.26
C SER A 335 16.10 -28.11 -29.05
N GLN A 336 16.39 -29.39 -29.31
CA GLN A 336 16.66 -30.40 -28.27
C GLN A 336 17.84 -30.00 -27.35
N ALA A 337 18.86 -29.33 -27.89
CA ALA A 337 20.03 -28.90 -27.13
C ALA A 337 19.66 -27.84 -26.08
N GLN A 338 18.82 -26.87 -26.45
CA GLN A 338 18.31 -25.85 -25.53
C GLN A 338 17.46 -26.49 -24.42
N PHE A 339 16.58 -27.43 -24.77
CA PHE A 339 15.81 -28.20 -23.79
C PHE A 339 16.71 -28.96 -22.82
N SER A 340 17.71 -29.68 -23.33
CA SER A 340 18.62 -30.47 -22.49
C SER A 340 19.41 -29.60 -21.52
N LYS A 341 19.88 -28.43 -21.97
CA LYS A 341 20.58 -27.45 -21.11
C LYS A 341 19.66 -26.90 -20.02
N PHE A 342 18.43 -26.51 -20.37
CA PHE A 342 17.42 -26.03 -19.43
C PHE A 342 17.09 -27.09 -18.39
N PHE A 343 16.73 -28.31 -18.82
CA PHE A 343 16.32 -29.38 -17.93
C PHE A 343 17.44 -29.78 -16.96
N ARG A 344 18.69 -29.86 -17.45
CA ARG A 344 19.85 -30.12 -16.59
C ARG A 344 20.09 -29.02 -15.57
N LYS A 345 19.89 -27.75 -15.94
CA LYS A 345 20.00 -26.63 -15.01
C LYS A 345 18.98 -26.75 -13.86
N GLN A 346 17.77 -27.22 -14.15
CA GLN A 346 16.69 -27.30 -13.17
C GLN A 346 16.73 -28.58 -12.31
N THR A 347 17.21 -29.70 -12.87
CA THR A 347 17.12 -31.03 -12.22
C THR A 347 18.47 -31.63 -11.85
N GLY A 348 19.58 -31.06 -12.30
CA GLY A 348 20.92 -31.61 -12.15
C GLY A 348 21.29 -32.71 -13.16
N MET A 349 20.35 -33.21 -13.97
CA MET A 349 20.62 -34.32 -14.92
C MET A 349 20.01 -34.10 -16.32
N ALA A 350 20.50 -34.86 -17.30
CA ALA A 350 19.99 -34.78 -18.67
C ALA A 350 18.63 -35.48 -18.83
N PRO A 351 17.76 -35.03 -19.75
CA PRO A 351 16.45 -35.66 -20.02
C PRO A 351 16.53 -37.17 -20.30
N SER A 352 17.57 -37.61 -21.01
CA SER A 352 17.81 -39.03 -21.31
C SER A 352 18.16 -39.85 -20.06
N GLY A 353 18.89 -39.26 -19.11
CA GLY A 353 19.18 -39.86 -17.82
C GLY A 353 17.93 -39.96 -16.97
N TRP A 354 17.14 -38.89 -16.90
CA TRP A 354 15.87 -38.83 -16.17
C TRP A 354 14.86 -39.90 -16.62
N ARG A 355 14.80 -40.17 -17.93
CA ARG A 355 13.96 -41.24 -18.49
C ARG A 355 14.42 -42.65 -18.09
N LYS A 356 15.72 -42.85 -17.87
CA LYS A 356 16.31 -44.15 -17.50
C LYS A 356 16.20 -44.47 -16.00
N THR A 357 16.05 -43.46 -15.15
CA THR A 357 16.00 -43.58 -13.68
C THR A 357 14.64 -44.02 -13.11
N SER A 358 13.69 -44.49 -13.94
CA SER A 358 12.40 -45.03 -13.49
C SER A 358 11.96 -46.14 -14.45
N PRO A 359 11.25 -47.19 -13.98
CA PRO A 359 10.87 -48.32 -14.82
C PRO A 359 9.95 -47.82 -15.94
N GLY A 360 10.30 -48.14 -17.18
CA GLY A 360 9.50 -47.74 -18.35
C GLY A 360 8.07 -48.28 -18.26
N PRO A 361 7.13 -47.77 -19.09
CA PRO A 361 5.80 -48.35 -19.18
C PRO A 361 5.95 -49.84 -19.47
N SER A 362 5.36 -50.70 -18.63
CA SER A 362 5.31 -52.13 -18.89
C SER A 362 4.81 -52.35 -20.32
N LYS A 363 5.62 -53.02 -21.14
CA LYS A 363 5.14 -53.59 -22.40
C LYS A 363 4.01 -54.55 -22.05
N GLY A 364 2.75 -54.13 -22.28
CA GLY A 364 1.58 -54.99 -22.14
C GLY A 364 0.51 -54.56 -21.14
N LEU A 365 0.05 -53.30 -21.19
CA LEU A 365 -1.30 -52.98 -20.70
C LEU A 365 -2.26 -52.91 -21.90
N PRO A 366 -3.43 -53.59 -21.87
CA PRO A 366 -4.43 -53.44 -22.91
C PRO A 366 -4.92 -51.99 -22.98
N PRO A 367 -5.43 -51.53 -24.14
CA PRO A 367 -5.92 -50.16 -24.30
C PRO A 367 -6.98 -49.84 -23.25
N ALA A 368 -6.92 -48.63 -22.70
CA ALA A 368 -7.91 -48.12 -21.76
C ALA A 368 -9.32 -48.23 -22.37
N PRO A 369 -10.35 -48.62 -21.57
CA PRO A 369 -11.71 -48.69 -22.08
C PRO A 369 -12.11 -47.33 -22.64
N GLN A 370 -12.60 -47.34 -23.88
CA GLN A 370 -13.15 -46.15 -24.53
C GLN A 370 -14.26 -45.61 -23.62
N ARG A 371 -14.16 -44.34 -23.20
CA ARG A 371 -15.28 -43.68 -22.52
C ARG A 371 -16.47 -43.69 -23.50
N PRO A 372 -17.68 -44.05 -23.05
CA PRO A 372 -18.84 -43.97 -23.93
C PRO A 372 -19.00 -42.53 -24.42
N HIS A 373 -19.25 -42.38 -25.71
CA HIS A 373 -19.66 -41.10 -26.30
C HIS A 373 -20.88 -40.57 -25.53
N PRO A 374 -20.96 -39.26 -25.24
CA PRO A 374 -22.15 -38.68 -24.66
C PRO A 374 -23.31 -38.89 -25.64
N GLN A 375 -24.35 -39.61 -25.21
CA GLN A 375 -25.59 -39.71 -25.96
C GLN A 375 -26.23 -38.31 -26.07
N PRO A 376 -26.82 -37.95 -27.23
CA PRO A 376 -27.55 -36.69 -27.36
C PRO A 376 -28.75 -36.67 -26.39
N LEU A 377 -28.96 -35.52 -25.75
CA LEU A 377 -30.16 -35.20 -24.96
C LEU A 377 -31.37 -35.06 -25.91
N SER A 378 -31.96 -36.18 -26.30
CA SER A 378 -33.31 -36.22 -26.87
C SER A 378 -33.95 -37.53 -26.44
N GLU A 379 -34.89 -37.42 -25.49
CA GLU A 379 -35.94 -38.39 -25.09
C GLU A 379 -35.96 -38.65 -23.59
N TRP A 380 -36.64 -37.74 -22.87
CA TRP A 380 -37.49 -38.10 -21.74
C TRP A 380 -38.77 -37.26 -21.83
N ARG A 381 -39.70 -37.69 -22.69
CA ARG A 381 -41.14 -37.52 -22.42
C ARG A 381 -41.52 -38.61 -21.43
N GLY A 382 -42.39 -38.26 -20.49
CA GLY A 382 -42.69 -39.03 -19.30
C GLY A 382 -43.39 -40.36 -19.51
N GLU A 383 -43.50 -41.09 -18.41
CA GLU A 383 -44.74 -41.53 -17.77
C GLU A 383 -44.50 -41.68 -16.26
#